data_AF-A0A9W6QFX5-F1
#
_entry.id   AF-A0A9W6QFX5-F1
#
_cell.length_a   1.000
_cell.length_b   1.000
_cell.length_c   1.000
_cell.angle_alpha   90.00
_cell.angle_beta   90.00
_cell.angle_gamma   90.00
#
_symmetry.space_group_name_H-M   'P 1'
#
loop_
_entity.id
_entity.type
_entity.pdbx_description
1 polymer ?
#
loop_
_entity_poly.entity_id
_entity_poly.type
_entity_poly.pdbx_seq_one_letter_code
_entity_poly.pdbx_strand_id
1 'polypeptide(L)'
;MFVSLVAVTVFMSVLLLVSAGAKSLRTRHITEQMSTLGVPQGMMALLIGAQVAGAAGAVAGLRWGPVGIAAAIGLTLYFAGAVASHLRVGDLKGAPPAAVLTVVSVALIVLRAATL
;
A
#
# COMPACT_ATOMS: atom_id res chain seq x y z
N MET A 1 7.16 14.84 16.45
CA MET A 1 7.40 13.59 15.68
C MET A 1 6.27 12.58 15.82
N PHE A 2 5.77 12.30 17.03
CA PHE A 2 4.66 11.36 17.25
C PHE A 2 3.35 11.75 16.53
N VAL A 3 2.92 13.01 16.60
CA VAL A 3 1.70 13.50 15.91
C VAL A 3 1.80 13.28 14.40
N SER A 4 2.94 13.58 13.78
CA SER A 4 3.20 13.35 12.36
C SER A 4 3.11 11.87 12.01
N LEU A 5 3.69 11.00 12.84
CA LEU A 5 3.66 9.55 12.64
C LEU A 5 2.23 9.00 12.74
N VAL A 6 1.42 9.46 13.69
CA VAL A 6 0.01 9.09 13.81
C VAL A 6 -0.77 9.58 12.58
N ALA A 7 -0.57 10.84 12.18
CA ALA A 7 -1.25 11.41 11.02
C ALA A 7 -0.95 10.64 9.73
N VAL A 8 0.34 10.35 9.45
CA VAL A 8 0.74 9.59 8.26
C VAL A 8 0.22 8.15 8.32
N THR A 9 0.27 7.51 9.50
CA THR A 9 -0.27 6.15 9.69
C THR A 9 -1.76 6.10 9.39
N VAL A 10 -2.54 7.02 9.97
CA VAL A 10 -3.99 7.06 9.75
C VAL A 10 -4.31 7.33 8.29
N PHE A 11 -3.65 8.32 7.68
CA PHE A 11 -3.83 8.65 6.26
C PHE A 11 -3.54 7.43 5.37
N MET A 12 -2.41 6.74 5.59
CA MET A 12 -2.06 5.55 4.85
C MET A 12 -3.06 4.41 5.04
N SER A 13 -3.43 4.11 6.28
CA SER A 13 -4.38 3.04 6.58
C SER A 13 -5.74 3.29 5.93
N VAL A 14 -6.23 4.54 5.93
CA VAL A 14 -7.49 4.90 5.25
C VAL A 14 -7.37 4.68 3.74
N LEU A 15 -6.30 5.17 3.10
CA LEU A 15 -6.10 5.00 1.66
C LEU A 15 -6.03 3.52 1.26
N LEU A 16 -5.31 2.70 2.05
CA LEU A 16 -5.20 1.26 1.83
C LEU A 16 -6.55 0.55 1.94
N LEU A 17 -7.36 0.90 2.94
CA LEU A 17 -8.68 0.30 3.13
C LEU A 17 -9.67 0.73 2.04
N VAL A 18 -9.64 2.00 1.61
CA VAL A 18 -10.45 2.48 0.49
C VAL A 18 -10.07 1.75 -0.80
N SER A 19 -8.76 1.62 -1.08
CA SER A 19 -8.28 0.91 -2.27
C SER A 19 -8.60 -0.60 -2.22
N ALA A 20 -8.43 -1.23 -1.06
CA ALA A 20 -8.82 -2.62 -0.83
C ALA A 20 -10.33 -2.84 -1.04
N GLY A 21 -11.17 -1.93 -0.53
CA GLY A 21 -12.63 -1.96 -0.73
C GLY A 21 -13.00 -1.82 -2.20
N ALA A 22 -12.41 -0.86 -2.91
CA ALA A 22 -12.61 -0.68 -4.34
C ALA A 22 -12.22 -1.94 -5.15
N LYS A 23 -11.09 -2.58 -4.80
CA LYS A 23 -10.66 -3.85 -5.43
C LYS A 23 -11.58 -5.03 -5.09
N SER A 24 -12.17 -5.05 -3.89
CA SER A 24 -13.09 -6.10 -3.46
C SER A 24 -14.41 -6.09 -4.22
N LEU A 25 -14.83 -4.92 -4.73
CA LEU A 25 -16.05 -4.79 -5.55
C LEU A 25 -15.93 -5.46 -6.92
N ARG A 26 -14.71 -5.81 -7.37
CA ARG A 26 -14.43 -6.49 -8.65
C ARG A 26 -15.21 -5.91 -9.84
N THR A 27 -15.36 -4.59 -9.89
CA THR A 27 -16.05 -3.90 -10.99
C THR A 27 -15.36 -4.21 -12.32
N ARG A 28 -16.08 -4.12 -13.46
CA ARG A 28 -15.49 -4.30 -14.79
C ARG A 28 -14.21 -3.48 -14.97
N HIS A 29 -14.22 -2.22 -14.54
CA HIS A 29 -13.05 -1.34 -14.60
C HIS A 29 -11.82 -1.93 -13.88
N ILE A 30 -11.98 -2.37 -12.62
CA ILE A 30 -10.89 -2.98 -11.83
C ILE A 30 -10.39 -4.26 -12.50
N THR A 31 -11.31 -5.07 -13.03
CA THR A 31 -10.99 -6.35 -13.63
C THR A 31 -10.25 -6.18 -14.96
N GLU A 32 -10.69 -5.24 -15.79
CA GLU A 32 -10.02 -4.85 -17.03
C GLU A 32 -8.65 -4.26 -16.74
N GLN A 33 -8.52 -3.33 -15.78
CA GLN A 33 -7.24 -2.79 -15.35
C GLN A 33 -6.26 -3.88 -14.90
N MET A 34 -6.71 -4.84 -14.09
CA MET A 34 -5.87 -5.94 -13.62
C MET A 34 -5.47 -6.88 -14.75
N SER A 35 -6.38 -7.11 -15.72
CA SER A 35 -6.06 -7.84 -16.95
C SER A 35 -5.01 -7.11 -17.78
N THR A 36 -5.13 -5.78 -17.94
CA THR A 36 -4.13 -4.95 -18.64
C THR A 36 -2.78 -5.01 -17.95
N LEU A 37 -2.75 -5.01 -16.62
CA LEU A 37 -1.53 -5.14 -15.81
C LEU A 37 -0.97 -6.57 -15.78
N GLY A 38 -1.67 -7.55 -16.38
CA GLY A 38 -1.28 -8.95 -16.37
C GLY A 38 -1.38 -9.62 -14.99
N VAL A 39 -2.16 -9.05 -14.07
CA VAL A 39 -2.37 -9.57 -12.72
C VAL A 39 -3.57 -10.52 -12.69
N PRO A 40 -3.38 -11.82 -12.39
CA PRO A 40 -4.48 -12.77 -12.31
C PRO A 40 -5.52 -12.36 -11.25
N GLN A 41 -6.80 -12.61 -11.53
CA GLN A 41 -7.88 -12.33 -10.57
C GLN A 41 -7.74 -13.06 -9.23
N GLY A 42 -7.02 -14.19 -9.19
CA GLY A 42 -6.68 -14.91 -7.97
C GLY A 42 -5.71 -14.14 -7.07
N MET A 43 -4.81 -13.34 -7.64
CA MET A 43 -3.91 -12.47 -6.87
C MET A 43 -4.64 -11.28 -6.26
N MET A 44 -5.83 -10.91 -6.74
CA MET A 44 -6.62 -9.80 -6.20
C MET A 44 -6.89 -9.98 -4.70
N ALA A 45 -7.22 -11.20 -4.26
CA ALA A 45 -7.46 -11.52 -2.85
C ALA A 45 -6.18 -11.31 -2.02
N LEU A 46 -5.02 -11.70 -2.55
CA LEU A 46 -3.72 -11.44 -1.92
C LEU A 46 -3.42 -9.94 -1.86
N LEU A 47 -3.73 -9.18 -2.92
CA LEU A 47 -3.52 -7.73 -2.95
C LEU A 47 -4.43 -6.99 -1.96
N ILE A 48 -5.67 -7.42 -1.80
CA ILE A 48 -6.62 -6.89 -0.81
C ILE A 48 -6.12 -7.24 0.59
N GLY A 49 -5.77 -8.52 0.81
CA GLY A 49 -5.23 -9.00 2.08
C GLY A 49 -3.96 -8.24 2.50
N ALA A 50 -3.03 -8.01 1.58
CA ALA A 50 -1.81 -7.27 1.84
C ALA A 50 -2.06 -5.81 2.25
N GLN A 51 -3.05 -5.14 1.64
CA GLN A 51 -3.42 -3.77 2.02
C GLN A 51 -4.08 -3.71 3.39
N VAL A 52 -4.99 -4.64 3.69
CA VAL A 52 -5.63 -4.74 5.00
C VAL A 52 -4.60 -5.08 6.08
N ALA A 53 -3.72 -6.05 5.82
CA ALA A 53 -2.64 -6.43 6.73
C ALA A 53 -1.64 -5.29 6.93
N GLY A 54 -1.29 -4.55 5.88
CA GLY A 54 -0.44 -3.37 5.96
C GLY A 54 -1.07 -2.24 6.78
N ALA A 55 -2.36 -1.96 6.58
CA ALA A 55 -3.10 -0.98 7.36
C ALA A 55 -3.21 -1.37 8.84
N ALA A 56 -3.52 -2.65 9.11
CA ALA A 56 -3.58 -3.17 10.48
C ALA A 56 -2.22 -3.17 11.16
N GLY A 57 -1.16 -3.58 10.46
CA GLY A 57 0.21 -3.58 10.94
C GLY A 57 0.76 -2.18 11.20
N ALA A 58 0.42 -1.19 10.37
CA ALA A 58 0.80 0.20 10.60
C ALA A 58 0.14 0.76 11.88
N VAL A 59 -1.15 0.48 12.09
CA VAL A 59 -1.88 0.90 13.29
C VAL A 59 -1.39 0.17 14.54
N ALA A 60 -1.23 -1.15 14.48
CA ALA A 60 -0.65 -1.95 15.57
C ALA A 60 0.78 -1.49 15.89
N GLY A 61 1.50 -1.05 14.86
CA GLY A 61 2.79 -0.41 14.97
C GLY A 61 2.80 0.74 15.96
N LEU A 62 1.76 1.58 16.02
CA LEU A 62 1.72 2.73 16.94
C LEU A 62 1.99 2.32 18.40
N ARG A 63 1.61 1.10 18.79
CA ARG A 63 1.90 0.50 20.11
C ARG A 63 3.21 -0.29 20.12
N TRP A 64 3.55 -0.96 19.02
CA TRP A 64 4.72 -1.83 18.93
C TRP A 64 5.64 -1.44 17.76
N GLY A 65 6.72 -0.72 18.06
CA GLY A 65 7.75 -0.22 17.13
C GLY A 65 8.10 -1.18 15.97
N PRO A 66 8.55 -2.41 16.27
CA PRO A 66 8.98 -3.39 15.27
C PRO A 66 7.88 -3.78 14.26
N VAL A 67 6.62 -3.92 14.73
CA VAL A 67 5.49 -4.29 13.86
C VAL A 67 5.22 -3.22 12.81
N GLY A 68 5.27 -1.95 13.21
CA GLY A 68 5.06 -0.86 12.25
C GLY A 68 6.18 -0.75 11.22
N ILE A 69 7.43 -1.10 11.58
CA ILE A 69 8.54 -1.16 10.61
C ILE A 69 8.30 -2.30 9.62
N ALA A 70 7.95 -3.49 10.11
CA ALA A 70 7.63 -4.64 9.26
C ALA A 70 6.46 -4.33 8.30
N ALA A 71 5.41 -3.67 8.80
CA ALA A 71 4.28 -3.24 7.98
C ALA A 71 4.70 -2.23 6.91
N ALA A 72 5.53 -1.24 7.26
CA ALA A 72 6.03 -0.23 6.33
C ALA A 72 6.91 -0.83 5.23
N ILE A 73 7.75 -1.82 5.56
CA ILE A 73 8.53 -2.58 4.58
C ILE A 73 7.61 -3.36 3.65
N GLY A 74 6.60 -4.06 4.19
CA GLY A 74 5.62 -4.79 3.39
C GLY A 74 4.86 -3.89 2.41
N LEU A 75 4.42 -2.71 2.88
CA LEU A 75 3.77 -1.69 2.04
C LEU A 75 4.71 -1.15 0.95
N THR A 76 5.98 -0.92 1.29
CA THR A 76 6.99 -0.47 0.32
C THR A 76 7.16 -1.49 -0.80
N LEU A 77 7.30 -2.78 -0.47
CA LEU A 77 7.41 -3.86 -1.45
C LEU A 77 6.13 -3.99 -2.30
N TYR A 78 4.96 -3.87 -1.67
CA TYR A 78 3.67 -3.89 -2.36
C TYR A 78 3.57 -2.79 -3.43
N PHE A 79 3.84 -1.54 -3.05
CA PHE A 79 3.72 -0.40 -3.97
C PHE A 79 4.85 -0.37 -5.01
N ALA A 80 6.06 -0.81 -4.66
CA ALA A 80 7.13 -1.00 -5.64
C ALA A 80 6.73 -2.02 -6.72
N GLY A 81 6.12 -3.15 -6.34
CA GLY A 81 5.57 -4.12 -7.29
C GLY A 81 4.44 -3.53 -8.15
N ALA A 82 3.60 -2.68 -7.58
CA ALA A 82 2.56 -1.97 -8.32
C ALA A 82 3.16 -1.02 -9.37
N VAL A 83 4.15 -0.20 -9.00
CA VAL A 83 4.87 0.68 -9.95
C VAL A 83 5.49 -0.14 -11.08
N ALA A 84 6.19 -1.23 -10.74
CA ALA A 84 6.79 -2.11 -11.75
C ALA A 84 5.73 -2.69 -12.70
N SER A 85 4.55 -3.05 -12.19
CA SER A 85 3.45 -3.58 -13.01
C SER A 85 2.87 -2.52 -13.96
N HIS A 86 2.68 -1.28 -13.50
CA HIS A 86 2.23 -0.17 -14.34
C HIS A 86 3.28 0.18 -15.41
N LEU A 87 4.55 0.28 -15.04
CA LEU A 87 5.63 0.59 -15.98
C LEU A 87 5.82 -0.52 -17.03
N ARG A 88 5.67 -1.79 -16.65
CA ARG A 88 5.79 -2.95 -17.56
C ARG A 88 4.80 -2.89 -18.72
N VAL A 89 3.62 -2.33 -18.49
CA VAL A 89 2.54 -2.24 -19.50
C VAL A 89 2.41 -0.84 -20.08
N GLY A 90 3.32 0.08 -19.75
CA GLY A 90 3.31 1.46 -20.22
C GLY A 90 2.20 2.33 -19.62
N ASP A 91 1.60 1.93 -18.49
CA ASP A 91 0.56 2.71 -17.82
C ASP A 91 1.15 3.86 -17.01
N LEU A 92 1.40 4.98 -17.70
CA LEU A 92 1.91 6.21 -17.12
C LEU A 92 0.87 6.98 -16.30
N LYS A 93 -0.42 6.58 -16.31
CA LYS A 93 -1.47 7.21 -15.52
C LYS A 93 -1.61 6.56 -14.14
N GLY A 94 -1.43 5.24 -14.06
CA GLY A 94 -1.44 4.47 -12.81
C GLY A 94 -0.12 4.43 -12.05
N ALA A 95 1.01 4.64 -12.74
CA ALA A 95 2.34 4.64 -12.10
C ALA A 95 2.56 5.76 -11.05
N PRO A 96 2.16 7.04 -11.28
CA PRO A 96 2.43 8.11 -10.33
C PRO A 96 1.77 7.93 -8.96
N PRO A 97 0.46 7.58 -8.85
CA PRO A 97 -0.14 7.28 -7.55
C PRO A 97 0.57 6.15 -6.79
N ALA A 98 0.95 5.08 -7.50
CA ALA A 98 1.70 3.97 -6.90
C ALA A 98 3.08 4.43 -6.41
N ALA A 99 3.78 5.26 -7.18
CA ALA A 99 5.10 5.78 -6.81
C ALA A 99 5.03 6.69 -5.57
N VAL A 100 4.03 7.57 -5.49
CA VAL A 100 3.81 8.41 -4.29
C VAL A 100 3.58 7.55 -3.06
N LEU A 101 2.75 6.50 -3.16
CA LEU A 101 2.48 5.61 -2.04
C LEU A 101 3.72 4.79 -1.62
N THR A 102 4.58 4.42 -2.57
CA THR A 102 5.90 3.84 -2.26
C THR A 102 6.75 4.82 -1.45
N VAL A 103 6.87 6.07 -1.89
CA VAL A 103 7.68 7.10 -1.19
C VAL A 103 7.14 7.34 0.23
N VAL A 104 5.82 7.45 0.39
CA VAL A 104 5.21 7.65 1.72
C VAL A 104 5.41 6.41 2.60
N SER A 105 5.40 5.20 2.04
CA SER A 105 5.71 3.97 2.80
C SER A 105 7.16 3.96 3.29
N VAL A 106 8.11 4.38 2.46
CA VAL A 106 9.52 4.56 2.85
C VAL A 106 9.66 5.64 3.92
N ALA A 107 8.96 6.77 3.78
CA ALA A 107 8.93 7.81 4.79
C ALA A 107 8.39 7.30 6.13
N LEU A 108 7.41 6.38 6.11
CA LEU A 108 6.91 5.71 7.31
C LEU A 108 8.03 4.90 7.99
N ILE A 109 8.87 4.17 7.24
CA ILE A 109 10.02 3.43 7.80
C ILE A 109 10.96 4.41 8.54
N VAL A 110 11.32 5.52 7.89
CA VAL A 110 12.23 6.52 8.46
C VAL A 110 11.65 7.17 9.71
N LEU A 111 10.38 7.59 9.65
CA LEU A 111 9.68 8.16 10.80
C LEU A 111 9.65 7.19 11.96
N ARG A 112 9.42 5.90 11.69
CA ARG A 112 9.38 4.86 12.72
C ARG A 112 10.74 4.63 13.34
N ALA A 113 11.79 4.52 12.53
CA ALA A 113 13.16 4.38 13.02
C ALA A 113 13.61 5.59 13.88
N ALA A 114 13.16 6.80 13.54
CA ALA A 114 13.46 8.02 14.29
C ALA A 114 12.63 8.18 15.59
N THR A 115 11.62 7.34 15.81
CA THR A 115 10.72 7.39 16.98
C THR A 115 10.72 6.11 17.82
N LEU A 116 11.65 5.19 17.55
CA LEU A 116 11.85 3.97 18.33
C LEU A 116 12.28 4.28 19.76
#